data_AF-A0AAE5AQ38-F1
#
_entry.id   AF-A0AAE5AQ38-F1
#
_cell.length_a   1.000
_cell.length_b   1.000
_cell.length_c   1.000
_cell.angle_alpha   90.00
_cell.angle_beta   90.00
_cell.angle_gamma   90.00
#
_symmetry.space_group_name_H-M   'P 1'
#
loop_
_entity.id
_entity.type
_entity.pdbx_description
1 polymer ?
#
loop_
_entity_poly.entity_id
_entity_poly.type
_entity_poly.pdbx_seq_one_letter_code
_entity_poly.pdbx_strand_id
1 'polypeptide(L)'
;MTMLKSLGRVAVTLVVVVAALFAGYHLWVYYMEEPWTRDGRVRADVAEIAPDVTGPVSEVLAKDNATVRKGDVLFKVDAKRFELALEQAQADLDQAKSSLDEAVRERQREERLGDSASAQARDKAVSAEEQAQASYNKALASRDVAKLDLDRTEVKSTVNGTVSNFSLQVGDFVNRGTATVAVVNTDTLRVEAYFEESKLQRIREGDRASVRIMGQKTVLTGRVESMATGIQDRERDSSSGLLVNITPTFNWVRLAQRVPVRIHLENVPEGTRLISGLTATVDIQPEAQAGQK
;
A
#
# COMPACT_ATOMS: atom_id res chain seq x y z
N MET A 1 -29.97 50.73 56.04
CA MET A 1 -29.07 49.57 56.27
C MET A 1 -29.58 48.25 55.67
N THR A 2 -30.84 48.16 55.24
CA THR A 2 -31.45 46.98 54.57
C THR A 2 -31.16 46.91 53.07
N MET A 3 -31.18 48.05 52.37
CA MET A 3 -30.83 48.17 50.93
C MET A 3 -29.39 47.71 50.61
N LEU A 4 -28.43 47.99 51.49
CA LEU A 4 -27.03 47.58 51.27
C LEU A 4 -26.85 46.06 51.44
N LYS A 5 -27.63 45.44 52.33
CA LYS A 5 -27.64 43.98 52.55
C LYS A 5 -28.34 43.24 51.39
N SER A 6 -29.40 43.80 50.81
CA SER A 6 -30.04 43.24 49.61
C SER A 6 -29.15 43.41 48.37
N LEU A 7 -28.44 44.54 48.24
CA LEU A 7 -27.49 44.77 47.15
C LEU A 7 -26.32 43.77 47.20
N GLY A 8 -25.80 43.47 48.39
CA GLY A 8 -24.79 42.43 48.58
C GLY A 8 -25.27 41.03 48.19
N ARG A 9 -26.52 40.67 48.54
CA ARG A 9 -27.13 39.39 48.10
C ARG A 9 -27.31 39.31 46.59
N VAL A 10 -27.77 40.39 45.95
CA VAL A 10 -27.94 40.47 44.50
C VAL A 10 -26.60 40.34 43.78
N ALA A 11 -25.56 41.02 44.28
CA ALA A 11 -24.21 40.91 43.73
C ALA A 11 -23.66 39.47 43.81
N VAL A 12 -23.84 38.78 44.94
CA VAL A 12 -23.42 37.39 45.09
C VAL A 12 -24.17 36.47 44.13
N THR A 13 -25.49 36.60 43.98
CA THR A 13 -26.24 35.81 43.00
C THR A 13 -25.80 36.10 41.56
N LEU A 14 -25.50 37.35 41.23
CA LEU A 14 -25.03 37.72 39.89
C LEU A 14 -23.67 37.10 39.57
N VAL A 15 -22.74 37.12 40.53
CA VAL A 15 -21.42 36.46 40.40
C VAL A 15 -21.58 34.96 40.20
N VAL A 16 -22.46 34.30 40.96
CA VAL A 16 -22.72 32.86 40.80
C VAL A 16 -23.33 32.54 39.43
N VAL A 17 -24.26 33.36 38.94
CA VAL A 17 -24.87 33.18 37.61
C VAL A 17 -23.82 33.38 36.51
N VAL A 18 -22.98 34.40 36.61
CA VAL A 18 -21.88 34.62 35.65
C VAL A 18 -20.88 33.46 35.66
N ALA A 19 -20.50 32.96 36.84
CA ALA A 19 -19.63 31.80 36.96
C ALA A 19 -20.26 30.53 36.36
N ALA A 20 -21.57 30.32 36.57
CA ALA A 20 -22.30 29.20 35.99
C ALA A 20 -22.40 29.29 34.47
N LEU A 21 -22.65 30.48 33.91
CA LEU A 21 -22.66 30.73 32.47
C LEU A 21 -21.27 30.50 31.87
N PHE A 22 -20.21 30.94 32.54
CA PHE A 22 -18.83 30.74 32.11
C PHE A 22 -18.45 29.25 32.12
N ALA A 23 -18.78 28.53 33.19
CA ALA A 23 -18.56 27.08 33.27
C ALA A 23 -19.37 26.33 32.21
N GLY A 24 -20.63 26.70 32.01
CA GLY A 24 -21.49 26.12 30.98
C GLY A 24 -20.96 26.34 29.56
N TYR A 25 -20.47 27.55 29.27
CA TYR A 25 -19.83 27.87 28.00
C TYR A 25 -18.54 27.06 27.78
N HIS A 26 -17.66 26.98 28.78
CA HIS A 26 -16.44 26.18 28.68
C HIS A 26 -16.73 24.69 28.49
N LEU A 27 -17.72 24.15 29.20
CA LEU A 27 -18.12 22.76 29.04
C LEU A 27 -18.72 22.51 27.64
N TRP A 28 -19.49 23.47 27.12
CA TRP A 28 -20.01 23.41 25.76
C TRP A 28 -18.88 23.36 24.72
N VAL A 29 -17.91 24.28 24.82
CA VAL A 29 -16.74 24.31 23.92
C VAL A 29 -15.94 23.00 24.00
N TYR A 30 -15.69 22.50 25.21
CA TYR A 30 -14.99 21.24 25.44
C TYR A 30 -15.70 20.05 24.76
N TYR A 31 -17.01 19.91 24.95
CA TYR A 31 -17.75 18.76 24.41
C TYR A 31 -18.06 18.89 22.91
N MET A 32 -18.34 20.11 22.43
CA MET A 32 -18.86 20.34 21.08
C MET A 32 -17.75 20.67 20.07
N GLU A 33 -16.70 21.38 20.49
CA GLU A 33 -15.73 21.98 19.57
C GLU A 33 -14.34 21.35 19.63
N GLU A 34 -13.97 20.65 20.71
CA GLU A 34 -12.66 19.99 20.75
C GLU A 34 -12.56 18.86 19.71
N PRO A 35 -11.45 18.81 18.96
CA PRO A 35 -11.28 17.84 17.87
C PRO A 35 -10.86 16.49 18.44
N TRP A 36 -11.82 15.79 19.03
CA TRP A 36 -11.72 14.38 19.40
C TRP A 36 -12.79 13.55 18.69
N THR A 37 -12.46 12.28 18.41
CA THR A 37 -13.36 11.29 17.82
C THR A 37 -13.12 9.91 18.42
N ARG A 38 -14.18 9.14 18.61
CA ARG A 38 -14.11 7.71 18.98
C ARG A 38 -14.08 6.79 17.77
N ASP A 39 -14.27 7.36 16.58
CA ASP A 39 -14.30 6.63 15.31
C ASP A 39 -12.94 6.73 14.65
N GLY A 40 -11.93 6.18 15.32
CA GLY A 40 -10.63 5.91 14.74
C GLY A 40 -10.49 4.44 14.39
N ARG A 41 -9.72 4.12 13.35
CA ARG A 41 -9.38 2.76 12.97
C ARG A 41 -7.90 2.64 12.63
N VAL A 42 -7.27 1.61 13.15
CA VAL A 42 -5.93 1.20 12.69
C VAL A 42 -6.09 0.65 11.27
N ARG A 43 -5.26 1.13 10.36
CA ARG A 43 -5.21 0.70 8.97
C ARG A 43 -3.77 0.36 8.61
N ALA A 44 -3.63 -0.56 7.69
CA ALA A 44 -2.38 -0.92 7.04
C ALA A 44 -2.72 -1.27 5.60
N ASP A 45 -1.80 -1.00 4.69
CA ASP A 45 -2.00 -1.41 3.30
C ASP A 45 -1.84 -2.93 3.19
N VAL A 46 -2.62 -3.52 2.29
CA VAL A 46 -2.60 -4.96 2.05
C VAL A 46 -1.92 -5.19 0.70
N ALA A 47 -0.79 -5.89 0.72
CA ALA A 47 -0.14 -6.34 -0.49
C ALA A 47 -0.77 -7.68 -0.91
N GLU A 48 -1.45 -7.66 -2.04
CA GLU A 48 -1.99 -8.84 -2.68
C GLU A 48 -0.90 -9.50 -3.52
N ILE A 49 -0.37 -10.62 -3.04
CA ILE A 49 0.71 -11.36 -3.71
C ILE A 49 0.08 -12.36 -4.68
N ALA A 50 0.34 -12.15 -5.96
CA ALA A 50 -0.01 -13.06 -7.04
C ALA A 50 1.25 -13.75 -7.58
N PRO A 51 1.15 -15.01 -8.03
CA PRO A 51 2.26 -15.67 -8.71
C PRO A 51 2.44 -15.11 -10.12
N ASP A 52 3.70 -15.07 -10.57
CA ASP A 52 4.07 -14.69 -11.94
C ASP A 52 4.04 -15.90 -12.90
N VAL A 53 3.85 -17.12 -12.39
CA VAL A 53 3.76 -18.36 -13.18
C VAL A 53 2.56 -19.19 -12.75
N THR A 54 2.01 -19.95 -13.69
CA THR A 54 0.86 -20.83 -13.47
C THR A 54 1.33 -22.26 -13.24
N GLY A 55 0.79 -22.94 -12.23
CA GLY A 55 1.09 -24.35 -11.97
C GLY A 55 0.56 -24.84 -10.62
N PRO A 56 0.73 -26.14 -10.33
CA PRO A 56 0.42 -26.69 -9.01
C PRO A 56 1.44 -26.22 -7.97
N VAL A 57 1.00 -26.04 -6.74
CA VAL A 57 1.84 -25.70 -5.60
C VAL A 57 2.58 -26.94 -5.13
N SER A 58 3.92 -26.87 -5.14
CA SER A 58 4.81 -27.96 -4.71
C SER A 58 5.11 -27.92 -3.21
N GLU A 59 5.29 -26.71 -2.67
CA GLU A 59 5.65 -26.49 -1.27
C GLU A 59 5.01 -25.21 -0.73
N VAL A 60 4.54 -25.26 0.51
CA VAL A 60 3.97 -24.13 1.24
C VAL A 60 4.83 -23.86 2.47
N LEU A 61 5.50 -22.71 2.50
CA LEU A 61 6.45 -22.33 3.55
C LEU A 61 5.85 -21.35 4.55
N ALA A 62 4.99 -20.44 4.08
CA ALA A 62 4.25 -19.52 4.92
C ALA A 62 3.10 -20.23 5.66
N LYS A 63 2.75 -19.68 6.83
CA LYS A 63 1.59 -20.08 7.61
C LYS A 63 0.70 -18.87 7.83
N ASP A 64 -0.59 -19.12 8.07
CA ASP A 64 -1.52 -18.06 8.44
C ASP A 64 -1.05 -17.33 9.71
N ASN A 65 -1.16 -16.01 9.72
CA ASN A 65 -0.67 -15.11 10.77
C ASN A 65 0.84 -15.14 11.03
N ALA A 66 1.64 -15.72 10.12
CA ALA A 66 3.10 -15.67 10.23
C ALA A 66 3.63 -14.28 9.84
N THR A 67 4.63 -13.82 10.58
CA THR A 67 5.39 -12.61 10.22
C THR A 67 6.40 -12.95 9.14
N VAL A 68 6.39 -12.18 8.05
CA VAL A 68 7.28 -12.34 6.89
C VAL A 68 7.96 -11.03 6.58
N ARG A 69 9.18 -11.11 6.05
CA ARG A 69 9.95 -9.98 5.54
C ARG A 69 9.89 -9.94 4.02
N LYS A 70 10.18 -8.77 3.47
CA LYS A 70 10.34 -8.62 2.03
C LYS A 70 11.42 -9.58 1.52
N GLY A 71 11.06 -10.40 0.53
CA GLY A 71 11.92 -11.41 -0.07
C GLY A 71 11.74 -12.83 0.48
N ASP A 72 11.03 -13.00 1.60
CA ASP A 72 10.77 -14.34 2.15
C ASP A 72 9.86 -15.13 1.20
N VAL A 73 10.21 -16.41 0.98
CA VAL A 73 9.42 -17.31 0.12
C VAL A 73 8.16 -17.73 0.87
N LEU A 74 7.00 -17.48 0.26
CA LEU A 74 5.70 -17.82 0.80
C LEU A 74 5.30 -19.25 0.40
N PHE A 75 5.44 -19.56 -0.88
CA PHE A 75 5.17 -20.88 -1.44
C PHE A 75 5.94 -21.04 -2.75
N LYS A 76 6.07 -22.30 -3.21
CA LYS A 76 6.71 -22.64 -4.48
C LYS A 76 5.70 -23.30 -5.41
N VAL A 77 5.75 -22.90 -6.67
CA VAL A 77 5.08 -23.59 -7.77
C VAL A 77 5.99 -24.75 -8.22
N ASP A 78 5.42 -25.82 -8.74
CA ASP A 78 6.19 -26.93 -9.32
C ASP A 78 7.17 -26.43 -10.39
N ALA A 79 8.46 -26.58 -10.11
CA ALA A 79 9.53 -26.06 -10.95
C ALA A 79 9.87 -26.98 -12.12
N LYS A 80 9.40 -28.24 -12.12
CA LYS A 80 9.96 -29.28 -13.01
C LYS A 80 9.77 -28.95 -14.48
N ARG A 81 8.61 -28.41 -14.83
CA ARG A 81 8.34 -27.95 -16.20
C ARG A 81 9.24 -26.78 -16.61
N PHE A 82 9.57 -25.89 -15.69
CA PHE A 82 10.39 -24.71 -15.95
C PHE A 82 11.89 -25.07 -16.04
N GLU A 83 12.35 -26.03 -15.24
CA GLU A 83 13.70 -26.61 -15.38
C GLU A 83 13.91 -27.20 -16.78
N LEU A 84 12.96 -28.03 -17.25
CA LEU A 84 13.04 -28.63 -18.57
C LEU A 84 12.97 -27.59 -19.70
N ALA A 85 12.16 -26.54 -19.53
CA ALA A 85 12.09 -25.44 -20.48
C ALA A 85 13.41 -24.65 -20.55
N LEU A 86 14.07 -24.43 -19.41
CA LEU A 86 15.39 -23.81 -19.35
C LEU A 86 16.45 -24.68 -20.00
N GLU A 87 16.43 -26.00 -19.75
CA GLU A 87 17.34 -26.95 -20.39
C GLU A 87 17.20 -26.94 -21.92
N GLN A 88 15.96 -26.97 -22.43
CA GLN A 88 15.70 -26.87 -23.86
C GLN A 88 16.20 -25.54 -24.45
N ALA A 89 15.91 -24.41 -23.79
CA ALA A 89 16.34 -23.10 -24.26
C ALA A 89 17.87 -22.93 -24.22
N GLN A 90 18.54 -23.61 -23.27
CA GLN A 90 20.00 -23.65 -23.21
C GLN A 90 20.58 -24.47 -24.36
N ALA A 91 19.99 -25.61 -24.70
CA ALA A 91 20.40 -26.40 -25.87
C ALA A 91 20.23 -25.61 -27.19
N ASP A 92 19.12 -24.88 -27.33
CA ASP A 92 18.87 -24.02 -28.50
C ASP A 92 19.89 -22.87 -28.60
N LEU A 93 20.30 -22.30 -27.45
CA LEU A 93 21.36 -21.29 -27.38
C LEU A 93 22.72 -21.86 -27.79
N ASP A 94 23.07 -23.06 -27.32
CA ASP A 94 24.33 -23.72 -27.67
C ASP A 94 24.38 -24.10 -29.17
N GLN A 95 23.25 -24.50 -29.74
CA GLN A 95 23.10 -24.72 -31.17
C GLN A 95 23.28 -23.42 -31.96
N ALA A 96 22.59 -22.34 -31.57
CA ALA A 96 22.70 -21.04 -32.23
C ALA A 96 24.12 -20.45 -32.12
N LYS A 97 24.78 -20.65 -30.98
CA LYS A 97 26.18 -20.27 -30.77
C LYS A 97 27.12 -21.02 -31.71
N SER A 98 26.93 -22.33 -31.85
CA SER A 98 27.74 -23.15 -32.76
C SER A 98 27.59 -22.70 -34.22
N SER A 99 26.36 -22.34 -34.65
CA SER A 99 26.10 -21.78 -35.98
C SER A 99 26.71 -20.39 -36.19
N LEU A 100 26.69 -19.53 -35.16
CA LEU A 100 27.39 -18.24 -35.20
C LEU A 100 28.90 -18.44 -35.33
N ASP A 101 29.50 -19.32 -34.52
CA ASP A 101 30.93 -19.60 -34.59
C ASP A 101 31.32 -20.16 -35.96
N GLU A 102 30.45 -20.95 -36.61
CA GLU A 102 30.65 -21.41 -37.99
C GLU A 102 30.62 -20.26 -39.00
N ALA A 103 29.62 -19.37 -38.91
CA ALA A 103 29.49 -18.21 -39.79
C ALA A 103 30.68 -17.24 -39.64
N VAL A 104 31.13 -17.01 -38.40
CA VAL A 104 32.34 -16.21 -38.11
C VAL A 104 33.58 -16.86 -38.72
N ARG A 105 33.76 -18.19 -38.59
CA ARG A 105 34.88 -18.90 -39.21
C ARG A 105 34.84 -18.82 -40.74
N GLU A 106 33.66 -18.88 -41.34
CA GLU A 106 33.49 -18.73 -42.80
C GLU A 106 33.84 -17.33 -43.27
N ARG A 107 33.32 -16.29 -42.61
CA ARG A 107 33.71 -14.91 -42.90
C ARG A 107 35.22 -14.71 -42.81
N GLN A 108 35.84 -15.19 -41.74
CA GLN A 108 37.30 -15.11 -41.59
C GLN A 108 38.06 -15.90 -42.68
N ARG A 109 37.50 -16.99 -43.21
CA ARG A 109 38.08 -17.71 -44.36
C ARG A 109 38.02 -16.83 -45.62
N GLU A 110 36.87 -16.25 -45.92
CA GLU A 110 36.70 -15.36 -47.08
C GLU A 110 37.58 -14.11 -47.00
N GLU A 111 37.75 -13.52 -45.80
CA GLU A 111 38.67 -12.40 -45.57
C GLU A 111 40.14 -12.79 -45.84
N ARG A 112 40.57 -13.99 -45.46
CA ARG A 112 41.93 -14.51 -45.70
C ARG A 112 42.21 -14.82 -47.17
N LEU A 113 41.19 -15.14 -47.95
CA LEU A 113 41.32 -15.42 -49.39
C LEU A 113 41.55 -14.15 -50.22
N GLY A 114 41.31 -12.96 -49.66
CA GLY A 114 41.62 -11.67 -50.27
C GLY A 114 40.99 -11.51 -51.66
N ASP A 115 41.81 -11.20 -52.67
CA ASP A 115 41.38 -11.01 -54.07
C ASP A 115 40.87 -12.30 -54.74
N SER A 116 41.09 -13.47 -54.13
CA SER A 116 40.58 -14.74 -54.65
C SER A 116 39.08 -14.94 -54.33
N ALA A 117 38.55 -14.19 -53.36
CA ALA A 117 37.15 -14.23 -52.98
C ALA A 117 36.34 -13.13 -53.69
N SER A 118 35.26 -13.52 -54.36
CA SER A 118 34.36 -12.56 -55.03
C SER A 118 33.70 -11.61 -54.03
N ALA A 119 33.40 -10.38 -54.44
CA ALA A 119 32.67 -9.41 -53.60
C ALA A 119 31.32 -9.99 -53.12
N GLN A 120 30.62 -10.70 -54.00
CA GLN A 120 29.36 -11.37 -53.68
C GLN A 120 29.52 -12.46 -52.60
N ALA A 121 30.63 -13.22 -52.59
CA ALA A 121 30.88 -14.23 -51.56
C ALA A 121 31.11 -13.57 -50.18
N ARG A 122 31.84 -12.46 -50.15
CA ARG A 122 32.06 -11.66 -48.93
C ARG A 122 30.76 -11.10 -48.37
N ASP A 123 29.94 -10.48 -49.21
CA ASP A 123 28.65 -9.92 -48.79
C ASP A 123 27.71 -11.01 -48.25
N LYS A 124 27.74 -12.20 -48.88
CA LYS A 124 26.99 -13.37 -48.40
C LYS A 124 27.49 -13.87 -47.04
N ALA A 125 28.81 -13.90 -46.82
CA ALA A 125 29.39 -14.33 -45.54
C ALA A 125 29.07 -13.32 -44.41
N VAL A 126 29.14 -12.02 -44.69
CA VAL A 126 28.73 -10.97 -43.74
C VAL A 126 27.24 -11.11 -43.40
N SER A 127 26.39 -11.23 -44.41
CA SER A 127 24.94 -11.41 -44.19
C SER A 127 24.62 -12.69 -43.39
N ALA A 128 25.37 -13.77 -43.63
CA ALA A 128 25.22 -15.03 -42.90
C ALA A 128 25.65 -14.91 -41.43
N GLU A 129 26.75 -14.20 -41.14
CA GLU A 129 27.17 -13.89 -39.77
C GLU A 129 26.11 -13.04 -39.06
N GLU A 130 25.62 -11.98 -39.69
CA GLU A 130 24.57 -11.12 -39.12
C GLU A 130 23.29 -11.91 -38.81
N GLN A 131 22.88 -12.81 -39.71
CA GLN A 131 21.73 -13.68 -39.48
C GLN A 131 21.97 -14.68 -38.35
N ALA A 132 23.16 -15.26 -38.25
CA ALA A 132 23.53 -16.16 -37.17
C ALA A 132 23.60 -15.42 -35.83
N GLN A 133 24.11 -14.17 -35.82
CA GLN A 133 24.15 -13.32 -34.64
C GLN A 133 22.75 -12.95 -34.16
N ALA A 134 21.84 -12.61 -35.07
CA ALA A 134 20.44 -12.37 -34.74
C ALA A 134 19.77 -13.62 -34.16
N SER A 135 20.07 -14.81 -34.72
CA SER A 135 19.55 -16.09 -34.23
C SER A 135 20.10 -16.44 -32.84
N TYR A 136 21.39 -16.20 -32.59
CA TYR A 136 22.01 -16.33 -31.27
C TYR A 136 21.37 -15.39 -30.24
N ASN A 137 21.20 -14.12 -30.58
CA ASN A 137 20.56 -13.14 -29.69
C ASN A 137 19.11 -13.53 -29.35
N LYS A 138 18.37 -14.07 -30.32
CA LYS A 138 17.02 -14.61 -30.09
C LYS A 138 17.03 -15.79 -29.13
N ALA A 139 17.95 -16.75 -29.31
CA ALA A 139 18.07 -17.90 -28.43
C ALA A 139 18.51 -17.50 -27.02
N LEU A 140 19.40 -16.51 -26.89
CA LEU A 140 19.83 -15.95 -25.61
C LEU A 140 18.65 -15.34 -24.85
N ALA A 141 17.83 -14.52 -25.52
CA ALA A 141 16.63 -13.95 -24.93
C ALA A 141 15.63 -15.04 -24.50
N SER A 142 15.47 -16.10 -25.31
CA SER A 142 14.60 -17.24 -24.98
C SER A 142 15.06 -17.97 -23.73
N ARG A 143 16.38 -18.20 -23.59
CA ARG A 143 16.99 -18.78 -22.37
C ARG A 143 16.74 -17.90 -21.16
N ASP A 144 16.94 -16.58 -21.30
CA ASP A 144 16.77 -15.64 -20.19
C ASP A 144 15.31 -15.54 -19.73
N VAL A 145 14.33 -15.64 -20.64
CA VAL A 145 12.90 -15.76 -20.29
C VAL A 145 12.63 -17.05 -19.52
N ALA A 146 13.11 -18.20 -20.01
CA ALA A 146 12.91 -19.49 -19.33
C ALA A 146 13.56 -19.51 -17.93
N LYS A 147 14.73 -18.86 -17.79
CA LYS A 147 15.40 -18.70 -16.50
C LYS A 147 14.59 -17.81 -15.55
N LEU A 148 14.05 -16.70 -16.05
CA LEU A 148 13.20 -15.82 -15.25
C LEU A 148 11.93 -16.56 -14.79
N ASP A 149 11.27 -17.29 -15.68
CA ASP A 149 10.09 -18.09 -15.31
C ASP A 149 10.43 -19.14 -14.24
N LEU A 150 11.61 -19.78 -14.31
CA LEU A 150 12.09 -20.69 -13.26
C LEU A 150 12.32 -19.96 -11.92
N ASP A 151 12.99 -18.80 -11.94
CA ASP A 151 13.23 -18.00 -10.73
C ASP A 151 11.90 -17.51 -10.11
N ARG A 152 10.88 -17.29 -10.94
CA ARG A 152 9.52 -16.86 -10.54
C ARG A 152 8.62 -18.00 -10.06
N THR A 153 9.10 -19.24 -10.05
CA THR A 153 8.42 -20.35 -9.36
C THR A 153 8.39 -20.16 -7.85
N GLU A 154 9.36 -19.44 -7.29
CA GLU A 154 9.38 -19.05 -5.88
C GLU A 154 8.59 -17.75 -5.67
N VAL A 155 7.41 -17.85 -5.09
CA VAL A 155 6.57 -16.68 -4.82
C VAL A 155 7.01 -16.06 -3.49
N LYS A 156 7.53 -14.84 -3.56
CA LYS A 156 8.14 -14.12 -2.43
C LYS A 156 7.27 -12.96 -1.96
N SER A 157 7.36 -12.61 -0.68
CA SER A 157 6.70 -11.41 -0.16
C SER A 157 7.34 -10.14 -0.72
N THR A 158 6.54 -9.18 -1.19
CA THR A 158 7.02 -7.88 -1.68
C THR A 158 7.18 -6.84 -0.57
N VAL A 159 6.59 -7.09 0.61
CA VAL A 159 6.54 -6.18 1.76
C VAL A 159 6.90 -6.89 3.07
N ASN A 160 7.21 -6.11 4.10
CA ASN A 160 7.33 -6.62 5.46
C ASN A 160 5.95 -6.63 6.10
N GLY A 161 5.55 -7.74 6.70
CA GLY A 161 4.18 -7.83 7.16
C GLY A 161 3.80 -9.13 7.84
N THR A 162 2.50 -9.26 8.05
CA THR A 162 1.89 -10.50 8.53
C THR A 162 1.00 -11.08 7.45
N VAL A 163 1.16 -12.36 7.18
CA VAL A 163 0.32 -13.12 6.25
C VAL A 163 -1.09 -13.22 6.82
N SER A 164 -2.10 -12.89 6.02
CA SER A 164 -3.50 -12.93 6.39
C SER A 164 -4.30 -13.73 5.36
N ASN A 165 -5.34 -14.44 5.84
CA ASN A 165 -6.26 -15.21 5.01
C ASN A 165 -5.54 -16.27 4.14
N PHE A 166 -4.59 -16.99 4.75
CA PHE A 166 -3.79 -17.98 4.02
C PHE A 166 -4.45 -19.36 4.04
N SER A 167 -5.06 -19.74 2.92
CA SER A 167 -5.72 -21.04 2.75
C SER A 167 -5.04 -21.97 1.74
N LEU A 168 -3.89 -21.58 1.19
CA LEU A 168 -3.19 -22.33 0.16
C LEU A 168 -2.60 -23.64 0.71
N GLN A 169 -2.84 -24.74 0.01
CA GLN A 169 -2.33 -26.06 0.34
C GLN A 169 -1.44 -26.62 -0.78
N VAL A 170 -0.58 -27.58 -0.41
CA VAL A 170 0.23 -28.33 -1.38
C VAL A 170 -0.71 -29.09 -2.31
N GLY A 171 -0.50 -28.98 -3.62
CA GLY A 171 -1.36 -29.55 -4.66
C GLY A 171 -2.42 -28.59 -5.21
N ASP A 172 -2.67 -27.45 -4.56
CA ASP A 172 -3.56 -26.42 -5.12
C ASP A 172 -3.00 -25.88 -6.43
N PHE A 173 -3.87 -25.49 -7.35
CA PHE A 173 -3.48 -24.93 -8.63
C PHE A 173 -3.58 -23.41 -8.63
N VAL A 174 -2.47 -22.73 -8.89
CA VAL A 174 -2.41 -21.25 -8.91
C VAL A 174 -2.27 -20.72 -10.34
N ASN A 175 -2.87 -19.55 -10.58
CA ASN A 175 -2.87 -18.89 -11.88
C ASN A 175 -2.10 -17.57 -11.83
N ARG A 176 -1.30 -17.31 -12.88
CA ARG A 176 -0.58 -16.05 -13.06
C ARG A 176 -1.51 -14.85 -12.88
N GLY A 177 -1.10 -13.89 -12.05
CA GLY A 177 -1.80 -12.63 -11.84
C GLY A 177 -3.03 -12.70 -10.93
N THR A 178 -3.40 -13.88 -10.42
CA THR A 178 -4.47 -14.01 -9.41
C THR A 178 -3.88 -13.99 -8.01
N ALA A 179 -4.23 -12.99 -7.21
CA ALA A 179 -3.76 -12.88 -5.83
C ALA A 179 -4.17 -14.13 -5.02
N THR A 180 -3.17 -14.78 -4.44
CA THR A 180 -3.36 -16.02 -3.65
C THR A 180 -3.05 -15.79 -2.17
N VAL A 181 -2.26 -14.77 -1.86
CA VAL A 181 -1.86 -14.45 -0.48
C VAL A 181 -2.02 -12.96 -0.23
N ALA A 182 -2.61 -12.59 0.90
CA ALA A 182 -2.65 -11.22 1.37
C ALA A 182 -1.60 -11.02 2.48
N VAL A 183 -0.73 -10.03 2.32
CA VAL A 183 0.24 -9.64 3.35
C VAL A 183 -0.11 -8.25 3.85
N VAL A 184 -0.43 -8.13 5.14
CA VAL A 184 -0.69 -6.84 5.78
C VAL A 184 0.64 -6.16 6.05
N ASN A 185 0.90 -5.05 5.38
CA ASN A 185 2.16 -4.32 5.46
C ASN A 185 2.28 -3.62 6.83
N THR A 186 3.33 -3.96 7.58
CA THR A 186 3.56 -3.35 8.90
C THR A 186 4.17 -1.96 8.79
N ASP A 187 4.87 -1.66 7.68
CA ASP A 187 5.55 -0.39 7.46
C ASP A 187 4.57 0.77 7.16
N THR A 188 3.36 0.47 6.69
CA THR A 188 2.32 1.47 6.37
C THR A 188 1.22 1.56 7.43
N LEU A 189 1.49 1.05 8.62
CA LEU A 189 0.54 1.04 9.72
C LEU A 189 0.27 2.47 10.22
N ARG A 190 -1.00 2.87 10.20
CA ARG A 190 -1.47 4.23 10.49
C ARG A 190 -2.84 4.22 11.13
N VAL A 191 -3.27 5.35 11.68
CA VAL A 191 -4.61 5.49 12.24
C VAL A 191 -5.42 6.45 11.38
N GLU A 192 -6.56 5.99 10.89
CA GLU A 192 -7.55 6.83 10.22
C GLU A 192 -8.62 7.21 11.23
N ALA A 193 -8.71 8.49 11.54
CA ALA A 193 -9.69 9.05 12.45
C ALA A 193 -10.76 9.82 11.70
N TYR A 194 -12.01 9.48 11.91
CA TYR A 194 -13.15 10.09 11.24
C TYR A 194 -13.70 11.21 12.12
N PHE A 195 -13.47 12.46 11.71
CA PHE A 195 -13.93 13.66 12.41
C PHE A 195 -15.18 14.23 11.77
N GLU A 196 -16.04 14.84 12.58
CA GLU A 196 -17.17 15.61 12.07
C GLU A 196 -16.69 16.86 11.32
N GLU A 197 -17.33 17.17 10.20
CA GLU A 197 -17.01 18.33 9.35
C GLU A 197 -16.89 19.65 10.14
N SER A 198 -17.75 19.84 11.15
CA SER A 198 -17.75 21.01 12.03
C SER A 198 -16.44 21.19 12.81
N LYS A 199 -15.71 20.10 13.10
CA LYS A 199 -14.49 20.11 13.91
C LYS A 199 -13.22 20.30 13.08
N LEU A 200 -13.29 20.15 11.75
CA LEU A 200 -12.13 20.19 10.87
C LEU A 200 -11.41 21.54 10.85
N GLN A 201 -12.13 22.64 11.09
CA GLN A 201 -11.53 23.98 11.13
C GLN A 201 -10.45 24.15 12.21
N ARG A 202 -10.45 23.27 13.22
CA ARG A 202 -9.49 23.25 14.33
C ARG A 202 -8.39 22.22 14.18
N ILE A 203 -8.37 21.47 13.08
CA ILE A 203 -7.37 20.45 12.80
C ILE A 203 -6.46 20.96 11.69
N ARG A 204 -5.15 20.89 11.91
CA ARG A 204 -4.12 21.23 10.92
C ARG A 204 -3.15 20.08 10.76
N GLU A 205 -2.53 20.00 9.59
CA GLU A 205 -1.41 19.10 9.36
C GLU A 205 -0.26 19.45 10.31
N GLY A 206 0.32 18.43 10.95
CA GLY A 206 1.37 18.56 11.96
C GLY A 206 0.90 18.63 13.41
N ASP A 207 -0.40 18.84 13.66
CA ASP A 207 -0.96 18.87 15.03
C ASP A 207 -0.68 17.56 15.77
N ARG A 208 -0.46 17.65 17.08
CA ARG A 208 -0.22 16.46 17.92
C ARG A 208 -1.54 15.72 18.13
N ALA A 209 -1.48 14.40 17.99
CA ALA A 209 -2.61 13.52 18.22
C ALA A 209 -2.27 12.49 19.31
N SER A 210 -3.18 12.34 20.27
CA SER A 210 -3.16 11.24 21.22
C SER A 210 -4.14 10.17 20.76
N VAL A 211 -3.65 8.95 20.59
CA VAL A 211 -4.41 7.81 20.09
C VAL A 211 -4.52 6.76 21.18
N ARG A 212 -5.75 6.37 21.51
CA ARG A 212 -6.05 5.30 22.45
C ARG A 212 -6.74 4.16 21.73
N ILE A 213 -6.07 3.03 21.59
CA ILE A 213 -6.68 1.82 21.00
C ILE A 213 -7.68 1.22 21.99
N MET A 214 -8.86 0.86 21.51
CA MET A 214 -9.89 0.21 22.32
C MET A 214 -9.36 -1.11 22.89
N GLY A 215 -9.48 -1.28 24.21
CA GLY A 215 -8.98 -2.47 24.91
C GLY A 215 -7.50 -2.41 25.31
N GLN A 216 -6.77 -1.35 24.97
CA GLN A 216 -5.38 -1.14 25.39
C GLN A 216 -5.28 0.06 26.35
N LYS A 217 -4.40 -0.05 27.36
CA LYS A 217 -4.15 1.04 28.32
C LYS A 217 -3.13 2.05 27.82
N THR A 218 -2.29 1.65 26.87
CA THR A 218 -1.24 2.49 26.29
C THR A 218 -1.85 3.60 25.45
N VAL A 219 -1.42 4.83 25.70
CA VAL A 219 -1.71 5.99 24.83
C VAL A 219 -0.55 6.12 23.86
N LEU A 220 -0.85 6.07 22.57
CA LEU A 220 0.11 6.27 21.50
C LEU A 220 0.12 7.74 21.11
N THR A 221 1.30 8.26 20.78
CA THR A 221 1.48 9.62 20.29
C THR A 221 1.71 9.59 18.79
N GLY A 222 1.04 10.50 18.09
CA GLY A 222 1.18 10.68 16.65
C GLY A 222 1.00 12.12 16.24
N ARG A 223 1.04 12.35 14.93
CA ARG A 223 0.74 13.64 14.31
C ARG A 223 -0.26 13.49 13.19
N VAL A 224 -1.02 14.55 12.96
CA VAL A 224 -1.86 14.67 11.78
C VAL A 224 -0.95 14.73 10.55
N GLU A 225 -1.00 13.68 9.73
CA GLU A 225 -0.21 13.58 8.52
C GLU A 225 -0.90 14.32 7.37
N SER A 226 -2.17 14.01 7.16
CA SER A 226 -2.97 14.59 6.08
C SER A 226 -4.47 14.46 6.36
N MET A 227 -5.24 15.33 5.72
CA MET A 227 -6.70 15.28 5.71
C MET A 227 -7.18 14.85 4.33
N ALA A 228 -8.27 14.10 4.24
CA ALA A 228 -8.82 13.75 2.93
C ALA A 228 -9.24 15.00 2.14
N THR A 229 -8.66 15.17 0.95
CA THR A 229 -8.92 16.32 0.06
C THR A 229 -10.23 16.16 -0.75
N GLY A 230 -10.88 15.00 -0.66
CA GLY A 230 -12.15 14.73 -1.33
C GLY A 230 -12.93 13.62 -0.65
N ILE A 231 -14.25 13.78 -0.58
CA ILE A 231 -15.20 12.79 -0.05
C ILE A 231 -16.12 12.42 -1.19
N GLN A 232 -16.36 11.13 -1.40
CA GLN A 232 -17.32 10.67 -2.39
C GLN A 232 -18.74 11.00 -1.92
N ASP A 233 -19.46 11.76 -2.74
CA ASP A 233 -20.88 12.02 -2.54
C ASP A 233 -21.67 10.75 -2.92
N ARG A 234 -22.21 10.05 -1.91
CA ARG A 234 -22.99 8.82 -2.12
C ARG A 234 -24.34 9.08 -2.80
N GLU A 235 -24.82 10.32 -2.83
CA GLU A 235 -26.08 10.70 -3.51
C GLU A 235 -25.86 11.04 -4.98
N ARG A 236 -24.59 11.16 -5.38
CA ARG A 236 -24.18 11.35 -6.77
C ARG A 236 -23.91 9.99 -7.40
N ASP A 237 -24.87 9.48 -8.17
CA ASP A 237 -24.60 8.36 -9.06
C ASP A 237 -23.64 8.83 -10.15
N SER A 238 -22.42 8.30 -10.14
CA SER A 238 -21.45 8.51 -11.22
C SER A 238 -21.85 7.68 -12.45
N SER A 239 -22.96 8.03 -13.09
CA SER A 239 -23.28 7.49 -14.41
C SER A 239 -22.21 7.97 -15.39
N SER A 240 -21.66 7.08 -16.21
CA SER A 240 -20.60 7.31 -17.21
C SER A 240 -20.95 8.36 -18.31
N GLY A 241 -22.06 9.09 -18.19
CA GLY A 241 -22.44 10.19 -19.07
C GLY A 241 -21.92 11.53 -18.55
N LEU A 242 -21.67 12.47 -19.47
CA LEU A 242 -21.21 13.83 -19.21
C LEU A 242 -22.22 14.71 -18.43
N LEU A 243 -23.29 14.13 -17.90
CA LEU A 243 -24.34 14.81 -17.16
C LEU A 243 -24.44 14.20 -15.76
N VAL A 244 -24.43 15.07 -14.76
CA VAL A 244 -24.59 14.69 -13.36
C VAL A 244 -26.05 14.27 -13.13
N ASN A 245 -26.26 13.04 -12.66
CA ASN A 245 -27.56 12.59 -12.18
C ASN A 245 -27.60 12.71 -10.65
N ILE A 246 -28.53 13.50 -10.12
CA ILE A 246 -28.70 13.72 -8.68
C ILE A 246 -30.03 13.08 -8.29
N THR A 247 -29.99 12.07 -7.42
CA THR A 247 -31.22 11.49 -6.87
C THR A 247 -31.77 12.44 -5.80
N PRO A 248 -33.01 12.97 -5.91
CA PRO A 248 -33.57 13.86 -4.91
C PRO A 248 -33.90 13.08 -3.62
N THR A 249 -33.00 13.12 -2.64
CA THR A 249 -33.21 12.64 -1.27
C THR A 249 -33.64 13.81 -0.38
N PHE A 250 -34.83 13.73 0.19
CA PHE A 250 -35.30 14.72 1.18
C PHE A 250 -34.74 14.37 2.58
N ASN A 251 -33.47 14.71 2.82
CA ASN A 251 -32.86 14.60 4.15
C ASN A 251 -33.29 15.79 5.02
N TRP A 252 -34.40 15.64 5.75
CA TRP A 252 -34.90 16.65 6.71
C TRP A 252 -34.01 16.78 7.96
N VAL A 253 -33.07 15.84 8.17
CA VAL A 253 -31.98 15.95 9.15
C VAL A 253 -30.66 15.96 8.41
N ARG A 254 -29.88 17.04 8.57
CA ARG A 254 -28.49 17.10 8.11
C ARG A 254 -27.58 16.63 9.24
N LEU A 255 -26.89 15.53 9.02
CA LEU A 255 -25.81 15.06 9.91
C LEU A 255 -24.48 15.55 9.35
N ALA A 256 -23.56 15.95 10.22
CA ALA A 256 -22.21 16.30 9.80
C ALA A 256 -21.57 15.08 9.11
N GLN A 257 -20.91 15.32 7.97
CA GLN A 257 -20.15 14.26 7.33
C GLN A 257 -18.91 13.92 8.15
N ARG A 258 -18.48 12.66 8.05
CA ARG A 258 -17.29 12.15 8.72
C ARG A 258 -16.13 12.14 7.75
N VAL A 259 -15.16 12.99 8.01
CA VAL A 259 -14.00 13.21 7.14
C VAL A 259 -12.80 12.47 7.74
N PRO A 260 -12.16 11.55 6.98
CA PRO A 260 -11.00 10.83 7.46
C PRO A 260 -9.78 11.75 7.53
N VAL A 261 -9.17 11.78 8.71
CA VAL A 261 -7.89 12.42 9.01
C VAL A 261 -6.88 11.31 9.29
N ARG A 262 -5.76 11.31 8.57
CA ARG A 262 -4.70 10.32 8.72
C ARG A 262 -3.73 10.77 9.80
N ILE A 263 -3.40 9.85 10.69
CA ILE A 263 -2.49 10.08 11.81
C ILE A 263 -1.32 9.13 11.67
N HIS A 264 -0.14 9.72 11.56
CA HIS A 264 1.13 9.02 11.60
C HIS A 264 1.54 8.78 13.06
N LEU A 265 1.86 7.55 13.43
CA LEU A 265 2.28 7.19 14.78
C LEU A 265 3.79 7.38 14.90
N GLU A 266 4.25 8.22 15.84
CA GLU A 266 5.68 8.54 15.99
C GLU A 266 6.42 7.52 16.88
N ASN A 267 5.74 7.01 17.91
CA ASN A 267 6.36 6.11 18.88
C ASN A 267 5.38 5.01 19.26
N VAL A 268 5.63 3.80 18.76
CA VAL A 268 4.87 2.59 19.11
C VAL A 268 5.76 1.76 20.04
N PRO A 269 5.44 1.66 21.34
CA PRO A 269 6.24 0.90 22.29
C PRO A 269 6.36 -0.58 21.89
N GLU A 270 7.54 -1.17 22.07
CA GLU A 270 7.78 -2.59 21.82
C GLU A 270 6.78 -3.46 22.60
N GLY A 271 6.10 -4.37 21.89
CA GLY A 271 5.03 -5.22 22.44
C GLY A 271 3.60 -4.72 22.19
N THR A 272 3.42 -3.51 21.64
CA THR A 272 2.09 -3.04 21.24
C THR A 272 1.65 -3.75 19.95
N ARG A 273 0.74 -4.72 20.07
CA ARG A 273 0.11 -5.35 18.89
C ARG A 273 -0.90 -4.40 18.26
N LEU A 274 -0.56 -3.86 17.10
CA LEU A 274 -1.46 -3.07 16.27
C LEU A 274 -1.97 -3.96 15.13
N ILE A 275 -3.22 -4.36 15.24
CA ILE A 275 -3.90 -5.15 14.22
C ILE A 275 -4.72 -4.20 13.36
N SER A 276 -4.61 -4.33 12.04
CA SER A 276 -5.45 -3.57 11.11
C SER A 276 -6.93 -3.87 11.39
N GLY A 277 -7.74 -2.82 11.52
CA GLY A 277 -9.17 -2.90 11.85
C GLY A 277 -9.51 -2.58 13.31
N LEU A 278 -8.54 -2.53 14.22
CA LEU A 278 -8.80 -2.14 15.62
C LEU A 278 -9.38 -0.72 15.71
N THR A 279 -10.38 -0.55 16.58
CA THR A 279 -10.96 0.76 16.85
C THR A 279 -10.06 1.57 17.77
N ALA A 280 -9.96 2.87 17.50
CA ALA A 280 -9.17 3.83 18.25
C ALA A 280 -10.01 5.06 18.59
N THR A 281 -9.77 5.65 19.75
CA THR A 281 -10.20 7.02 20.06
C THR A 281 -9.02 7.94 19.81
N VAL A 282 -9.26 9.02 19.09
CA VAL A 282 -8.25 10.02 18.77
C VAL A 282 -8.67 11.36 19.34
N ASP A 283 -7.74 12.01 20.01
CA ASP A 283 -7.86 13.37 20.50
C ASP A 283 -6.71 14.18 19.91
N ILE A 284 -7.05 15.21 19.12
CA ILE A 284 -6.08 16.11 18.52
C ILE A 284 -5.91 17.28 19.47
N GLN A 285 -4.67 17.60 19.77
CA GLN A 285 -4.26 18.77 20.53
C GLN A 285 -3.75 19.80 19.52
N PRO A 286 -4.58 20.78 19.14
CA PRO A 286 -4.14 21.84 18.24
C PRO A 286 -2.97 22.54 18.89
N GLU A 287 -1.90 22.80 18.14
CA GLU A 287 -0.78 23.55 18.69
C GLU A 287 -1.29 24.97 19.01
N ALA A 288 -1.40 25.30 20.31
CA ALA A 288 -1.81 26.62 20.75
C ALA A 288 -0.84 27.62 20.12
N GLN A 289 -1.37 28.54 19.32
CA GLN A 289 -0.60 29.53 18.58
C GLN A 289 0.52 30.12 19.47
N ALA A 290 1.77 29.72 19.21
CA ALA A 290 2.92 30.47 19.65
C ALA A 290 2.95 31.78 18.84
N GLY A 291 2.19 32.77 19.30
CA GLY A 291 2.29 34.16 18.86
C GLY A 291 1.42 34.56 17.67
N GLN A 292 0.23 35.08 17.96
CA GLN A 292 -0.21 36.33 17.35
C GLN A 292 -0.46 37.34 18.47
N LYS A 293 0.49 38.27 18.59
CA LYS A 293 0.32 39.57 19.27
C LYS A 293 -0.60 40.45 18.44
#